data_AF-A0A2K8KXP8-F1
#
_entry.id   AF-A0A2K8KXP8-F1
#
_cell.length_a   1.000
_cell.length_b   1.000
_cell.length_c   1.000
_cell.angle_alpha   90.00
_cell.angle_beta   90.00
_cell.angle_gamma   90.00
#
_symmetry.space_group_name_H-M   'P 1'
#
loop_
_entity.id
_entity.type
_entity.pdbx_description
1 polymer ?
#
loop_
_entity_poly.entity_id
_entity_poly.type
_entity_poly.pdbx_seq_one_letter_code
_entity_poly.pdbx_strand_id
1 'polypeptide(L)'
;MTLHSDKGASQLGGADLFDLEVIKKYDKAGPRYTSYPTAPMFHTGISAKEYSQTLSDVADSDAPLSLYIHIPFCNTVCYYCGCSKIVTKKYDRAAPYLELLLKEIDRVADAMGNTRRPVTQLHFGGGTPTFMSNDQMRAIMTRLRERFNFVGKDEGEFSIEIDPRECDEDTVRVLQEIGLNRMSMGVQDFDPIVQKAVNRIQSKEETLRVLNEARQHGFESMNIDLMYGLPHQTVETFDATLNTIIEFNPDRIALFNYAHLPHMFMPQRRIDEASLPSAQDKLNILEHSINKLLDAGYVFIGMDHFAKPEDELTIAQKNGKLYRNFQGYSTQADCDLIGLGVTSIGYVGGGFFQNAKEMDPYAEAIDNGDFAVFRGYILSDEDHLRRQVIMRLMCDFALDYTQFEGEFGINFKEHFADGIADLDEMAKDNLVELREDGLTVLPAGRLLIRNVAMVFDEYLQKKKEGSSFSKTI
;
A
#
# COMPACT_ATOMS: atom_id res chain seq x y z
N MET A 1 -36.01 -11.41 -10.35
CA MET A 1 -35.02 -12.49 -10.54
C MET A 1 -34.52 -12.36 -11.97
N THR A 2 -33.61 -11.40 -12.17
CA THR A 2 -32.99 -11.11 -13.45
C THR A 2 -31.51 -11.13 -13.15
N LEU A 3 -30.86 -12.21 -13.56
CA LEU A 3 -29.43 -12.43 -13.40
C LEU A 3 -28.69 -11.27 -14.07
N HIS A 4 -28.20 -10.31 -13.29
CA HIS A 4 -27.21 -9.36 -13.76
C HIS A 4 -25.93 -10.14 -14.04
N SER A 5 -25.45 -10.02 -15.27
CA SER A 5 -24.26 -10.71 -15.73
C SER A 5 -23.05 -10.25 -14.93
N ASP A 6 -22.62 -11.15 -14.06
CA ASP A 6 -21.30 -11.41 -13.50
C ASP A 6 -20.11 -10.90 -14.35
N LYS A 7 -19.87 -9.58 -14.34
CA LYS A 7 -18.59 -8.99 -14.78
C LYS A 7 -17.74 -8.55 -13.58
N GLY A 8 -17.91 -9.20 -12.44
CA GLY A 8 -16.91 -9.21 -11.37
C GLY A 8 -15.69 -9.99 -11.84
N ALA A 9 -14.57 -9.31 -12.10
CA ALA A 9 -13.29 -9.89 -12.53
C ALA A 9 -13.42 -11.12 -13.46
N SER A 10 -14.22 -11.00 -14.54
CA SER A 10 -14.16 -11.92 -15.68
C SER A 10 -12.79 -11.79 -16.34
N GLN A 11 -12.31 -12.82 -17.05
CA GLN A 11 -11.04 -12.82 -17.78
C GLN A 11 -10.95 -11.62 -18.75
N LEU A 12 -10.43 -10.50 -18.27
CA LEU A 12 -10.10 -9.35 -19.09
C LEU A 12 -8.83 -9.72 -19.86
N GLY A 13 -8.83 -9.51 -21.17
CA GLY A 13 -7.59 -9.50 -21.94
C GLY A 13 -6.86 -8.18 -21.67
N GLY A 14 -5.53 -8.14 -21.80
CA GLY A 14 -4.81 -6.88 -21.58
C GLY A 14 -5.15 -5.82 -22.63
N ALA A 15 -5.62 -6.23 -23.82
CA ALA A 15 -6.20 -5.32 -24.82
C ALA A 15 -7.48 -4.61 -24.36
N ASP A 16 -8.20 -5.15 -23.36
CA ASP A 16 -9.37 -4.47 -22.77
C ASP A 16 -8.94 -3.38 -21.77
N LEU A 17 -7.76 -3.53 -21.15
CA LEU A 17 -7.25 -2.62 -20.12
C LEU A 17 -6.43 -1.47 -20.70
N PHE A 18 -5.74 -1.70 -21.82
CA PHE A 18 -4.69 -0.82 -22.32
C PHE A 18 -5.08 -0.15 -23.64
N ASP A 19 -5.33 1.16 -23.58
CA ASP A 19 -5.46 2.03 -24.76
C ASP A 19 -4.45 3.18 -24.65
N LEU A 20 -3.43 3.16 -25.51
CA LEU A 20 -2.32 4.10 -25.45
C LEU A 20 -2.75 5.58 -25.67
N GLU A 21 -3.70 5.83 -26.57
CA GLU A 21 -4.12 7.19 -26.88
C GLU A 21 -4.98 7.76 -25.75
N VAL A 22 -5.84 6.93 -25.17
CA VAL A 22 -6.64 7.33 -24.00
C VAL A 22 -5.74 7.52 -22.76
N ILE A 23 -4.75 6.66 -22.53
CA ILE A 23 -3.77 6.83 -21.46
C ILE A 23 -3.03 8.16 -21.61
N LYS A 24 -2.53 8.48 -22.82
CA LYS A 24 -1.85 9.76 -23.07
C LYS A 24 -2.76 10.97 -22.84
N LYS A 25 -4.05 10.87 -23.17
CA LYS A 25 -5.03 11.95 -22.96
C LYS A 25 -5.23 12.26 -21.47
N TYR A 26 -5.24 11.23 -20.62
CA TYR A 26 -5.54 11.36 -19.20
C TYR A 26 -4.32 11.33 -18.26
N ASP A 27 -3.11 11.06 -18.76
CA ASP A 27 -1.87 11.09 -17.97
C ASP A 27 -1.57 12.49 -17.43
N LYS A 28 -2.10 12.77 -16.23
CA LYS A 28 -2.01 14.05 -15.52
C LYS A 28 -1.41 13.82 -14.14
N ALA A 29 -0.88 14.87 -13.53
CA ALA A 29 -0.42 14.80 -12.15
C ALA A 29 -1.64 14.62 -11.22
N GLY A 30 -1.58 13.63 -10.34
CA GLY A 30 -2.70 13.30 -9.46
C GLY A 30 -2.25 12.55 -8.20
N PRO A 31 -3.03 12.62 -7.11
CA PRO A 31 -2.73 11.90 -5.90
C PRO A 31 -2.79 10.38 -6.12
N ARG A 32 -2.00 9.66 -5.33
CA ARG A 32 -2.02 8.19 -5.33
C ARG A 32 -3.26 7.60 -4.66
N TYR A 33 -4.00 8.41 -3.91
CA TYR A 33 -5.10 7.99 -3.02
C TYR A 33 -4.72 6.79 -2.13
N THR A 34 -3.53 6.86 -1.51
CA THR A 34 -3.20 5.96 -0.38
C THR A 34 -4.08 6.25 0.84
N SER A 35 -4.63 7.46 0.90
CA SER A 35 -5.65 7.95 1.83
C SER A 35 -6.42 9.09 1.18
N TYR A 36 -7.61 9.36 1.70
CA TYR A 36 -8.32 10.62 1.50
C TYR A 36 -8.78 11.14 2.88
N PRO A 37 -8.51 12.41 3.23
CA PRO A 37 -7.65 13.35 2.51
C PRO A 37 -6.21 12.85 2.41
N THR A 38 -5.48 13.34 1.40
CA THR A 38 -4.11 12.86 1.14
C THR A 38 -3.13 13.39 2.19
N ALA A 39 -2.00 12.69 2.39
CA ALA A 39 -0.98 13.08 3.37
C ALA A 39 -0.52 14.55 3.30
N PRO A 40 -0.38 15.22 2.12
CA PRO A 40 -0.13 16.66 2.04
C PRO A 40 -1.10 17.56 2.82
N MET A 41 -2.33 17.10 3.08
CA MET A 41 -3.33 17.83 3.86
C MET A 41 -3.07 17.81 5.35
N PHE A 42 -2.26 16.87 5.86
CA PHE A 42 -1.97 16.77 7.28
C PHE A 42 -1.22 18.02 7.77
N HIS A 43 -1.56 18.47 8.97
CA HIS A 43 -1.01 19.67 9.60
C HIS A 43 -0.43 19.36 10.99
N THR A 44 0.46 20.23 11.46
CA THR A 44 1.10 20.12 12.79
C THR A 44 0.23 20.61 13.94
N GLY A 45 -1.01 21.03 13.66
CA GLY A 45 -1.99 21.41 14.68
C GLY A 45 -2.59 20.24 15.46
N ILE A 46 -2.25 18.99 15.14
CA ILE A 46 -2.68 17.81 15.90
C ILE A 46 -1.65 17.53 16.99
N SER A 47 -2.13 17.46 18.23
CA SER A 47 -1.33 17.25 19.44
C SER A 47 -1.33 15.79 19.91
N ALA A 48 -0.31 15.41 20.66
CA ALA A 48 -0.26 14.12 21.35
C ALA A 48 -1.47 13.89 22.28
N LYS A 49 -2.02 14.97 22.87
CA LYS A 49 -3.23 14.92 23.70
C LYS A 49 -4.45 14.50 22.89
N GLU A 50 -4.65 15.07 21.70
CA GLU A 50 -5.77 14.70 20.82
C GLU A 50 -5.64 13.25 20.36
N TYR A 51 -4.42 12.80 20.04
CA TYR A 51 -4.21 11.39 19.72
C TYR A 51 -4.54 10.46 20.90
N SER A 52 -4.03 10.76 22.09
CA SER A 52 -4.32 10.00 23.31
C SER A 52 -5.82 9.95 23.61
N GLN A 53 -6.52 11.08 23.49
CA GLN A 53 -7.97 11.14 23.66
C GLN A 53 -8.69 10.28 22.61
N THR A 54 -8.29 10.37 21.34
CA THR A 54 -8.87 9.56 20.26
C THR A 54 -8.71 8.07 20.54
N LEU A 55 -7.52 7.63 20.96
CA LEU A 55 -7.26 6.23 21.34
C LEU A 55 -8.17 5.77 22.49
N SER A 56 -8.35 6.62 23.51
CA SER A 56 -9.26 6.34 24.62
C SER A 56 -10.73 6.28 24.19
N ASP A 57 -11.16 7.16 23.29
CA ASP A 57 -12.56 7.26 22.86
C ASP A 57 -13.00 6.03 22.05
N VAL A 58 -12.08 5.44 21.28
CA VAL A 58 -12.36 4.24 20.47
C VAL A 58 -11.99 2.93 21.15
N ALA A 59 -11.52 2.98 22.41
CA ALA A 59 -10.98 1.83 23.13
C ALA A 59 -12.00 0.68 23.25
N ASP A 60 -13.28 1.02 23.41
CA ASP A 60 -14.40 0.08 23.59
C ASP A 60 -15.27 -0.08 22.32
N SER A 61 -14.79 0.38 21.17
CA SER A 61 -15.51 0.18 19.90
C SER A 61 -15.47 -1.29 19.45
N ASP A 62 -16.47 -1.70 18.67
CA ASP A 62 -16.55 -3.07 18.11
C ASP A 62 -15.61 -3.29 16.92
N ALA A 63 -15.06 -2.21 16.34
CA ALA A 63 -14.18 -2.28 15.18
C ALA A 63 -12.88 -3.04 15.52
N PRO A 64 -12.40 -3.96 14.67
CA PRO A 64 -11.10 -4.61 14.88
C PRO A 64 -9.93 -3.61 14.77
N LEU A 65 -8.75 -4.08 15.16
CA LEU A 65 -7.50 -3.33 15.08
C LEU A 65 -6.59 -3.88 13.99
N SER A 66 -5.99 -2.96 13.24
CA SER A 66 -4.82 -3.19 12.41
C SER A 66 -3.63 -2.49 13.03
N LEU A 67 -2.49 -3.18 13.12
CA LEU A 67 -1.23 -2.60 13.58
C LEU A 67 -0.25 -2.49 12.40
N TYR A 68 0.38 -1.32 12.24
CA TYR A 68 1.50 -1.14 11.33
C TYR A 68 2.75 -0.80 12.13
N ILE A 69 3.84 -1.50 11.85
CA ILE A 69 5.12 -1.29 12.51
C ILE A 69 6.14 -0.89 11.47
N HIS A 70 6.69 0.31 11.62
CA HIS A 70 7.75 0.80 10.77
C HIS A 70 9.12 0.40 11.33
N ILE A 71 9.88 -0.40 10.59
CA ILE A 71 11.28 -0.68 10.87
C ILE A 71 12.13 0.11 9.85
N PRO A 72 12.83 1.19 10.26
CA PRO A 72 13.42 2.11 9.30
C PRO A 72 14.75 1.62 8.72
N PHE A 73 15.34 0.53 9.18
CA PHE A 73 16.72 0.20 8.83
C PHE A 73 16.84 -0.59 7.54
N CYS A 74 17.89 -0.31 6.76
CA CYS A 74 18.33 -1.15 5.63
C CYS A 74 19.85 -1.33 5.68
N ASN A 75 20.37 -2.52 5.38
CA ASN A 75 21.82 -2.72 5.29
C ASN A 75 22.42 -1.95 4.11
N THR A 76 21.75 -2.02 2.95
CA THR A 76 22.25 -1.50 1.68
C THR A 76 21.30 -0.45 1.09
N VAL A 77 21.87 0.64 0.57
CA VAL A 77 21.12 1.69 -0.12
C VAL A 77 20.77 1.25 -1.54
N CYS A 78 19.49 1.02 -1.81
CA CYS A 78 18.98 0.86 -3.18
C CYS A 78 18.75 2.24 -3.79
N TYR A 79 19.32 2.52 -4.97
CA TYR A 79 19.32 3.89 -5.53
C TYR A 79 17.93 4.35 -5.95
N TYR A 80 17.04 3.44 -6.35
CA TYR A 80 15.66 3.75 -6.73
C TYR A 80 14.77 4.14 -5.54
N CYS A 81 15.13 3.74 -4.31
CA CYS A 81 14.18 3.64 -3.20
C CYS A 81 13.67 5.01 -2.70
N GLY A 82 12.34 5.20 -2.78
CA GLY A 82 11.62 6.36 -2.25
C GLY A 82 11.05 6.19 -0.83
N CYS A 83 11.23 5.04 -0.19
CA CYS A 83 10.68 4.76 1.14
C CYS A 83 11.32 5.65 2.23
N SER A 84 10.71 5.71 3.41
CA SER A 84 11.38 6.23 4.61
C SER A 84 12.31 5.15 5.17
N LYS A 85 13.61 5.45 5.30
CA LYS A 85 14.63 4.49 5.75
C LYS A 85 15.92 5.16 6.22
N ILE A 86 16.65 4.45 7.06
CA ILE A 86 17.96 4.74 7.62
C ILE A 86 18.90 3.63 7.16
N VAL A 87 19.79 3.95 6.22
CA VAL A 87 20.78 2.97 5.73
C VAL A 87 21.96 2.90 6.68
N THR A 88 22.27 1.71 7.18
CA THR A 88 23.38 1.50 8.12
C THR A 88 23.88 0.06 8.08
N LYS A 89 25.21 -0.12 8.21
CA LYS A 89 25.83 -1.44 8.42
C LYS A 89 25.99 -1.80 9.91
N LYS A 90 25.63 -0.87 10.79
CA LYS A 90 25.73 -0.98 12.24
C LYS A 90 24.44 -1.56 12.80
N TYR A 91 24.36 -2.88 12.92
CA TYR A 91 23.19 -3.60 13.43
C TYR A 91 22.88 -3.30 14.90
N ASP A 92 23.88 -2.88 15.69
CA ASP A 92 23.72 -2.40 17.06
C ASP A 92 22.81 -1.16 17.17
N ARG A 93 22.57 -0.42 16.08
CA ARG A 93 21.59 0.68 16.03
C ARG A 93 20.13 0.22 16.13
N ALA A 94 19.84 -1.05 15.86
CA ALA A 94 18.49 -1.59 16.01
C ALA A 94 18.07 -1.69 17.48
N ALA A 95 19.01 -1.94 18.40
CA ALA A 95 18.68 -2.15 19.82
C ALA A 95 18.10 -0.90 20.50
N PRO A 96 18.70 0.31 20.40
CA PRO A 96 18.07 1.52 20.94
C PRO A 96 16.70 1.81 20.34
N TYR A 97 16.49 1.53 19.05
CA TYR A 97 15.20 1.71 18.41
C TYR A 97 14.15 0.72 18.92
N LEU A 98 14.53 -0.53 19.14
CA LEU A 98 13.66 -1.53 19.73
C LEU A 98 13.14 -1.07 21.09
N GLU A 99 14.01 -0.57 21.97
CA GLU A 99 13.59 -0.06 23.29
C GLU A 99 12.55 1.06 23.18
N LEU A 100 12.71 1.98 22.24
CA LEU A 100 11.73 3.04 21.99
C LEU A 100 10.41 2.47 21.46
N LEU A 101 10.46 1.52 20.52
CA LEU A 101 9.28 0.88 19.96
C LEU A 101 8.48 0.11 21.03
N LEU A 102 9.17 -0.62 21.93
CA LEU A 102 8.51 -1.34 23.02
C LEU A 102 7.81 -0.38 24.01
N LYS A 103 8.44 0.76 24.32
CA LYS A 103 7.81 1.83 25.14
C LYS A 103 6.59 2.44 24.44
N GLU A 104 6.66 2.63 23.13
CA GLU A 104 5.53 3.15 22.36
C GLU A 104 4.36 2.16 22.33
N ILE A 105 4.62 0.87 22.13
CA ILE A 105 3.62 -0.21 22.21
C ILE A 105 2.87 -0.14 23.54
N ASP A 106 3.61 0.01 24.64
CA ASP A 106 3.03 0.13 25.97
C ASP A 106 2.16 1.36 26.11
N ARG A 107 2.67 2.51 25.66
CA ARG A 107 1.99 3.80 25.75
C ARG A 107 0.67 3.81 24.99
N VAL A 108 0.66 3.29 23.78
CA VAL A 108 -0.56 3.19 22.96
C VAL A 108 -1.57 2.25 23.63
N ALA A 109 -1.12 1.06 24.07
CA ALA A 109 -1.99 0.12 24.75
C ALA A 109 -2.57 0.67 26.07
N ASP A 110 -1.79 1.44 26.84
CA ASP A 110 -2.25 2.09 28.06
C ASP A 110 -3.31 3.15 27.78
N ALA A 111 -3.13 3.98 26.74
CA ALA A 111 -4.11 4.98 26.35
C ALA A 111 -5.41 4.38 25.82
N MET A 112 -5.35 3.18 25.25
CA MET A 112 -6.52 2.38 24.89
C MET A 112 -7.06 1.54 26.06
N GLY A 113 -6.59 1.75 27.29
CA GLY A 113 -7.09 1.06 28.48
C GLY A 113 -6.86 -0.46 28.48
N ASN A 114 -5.84 -0.97 27.78
CA ASN A 114 -5.64 -2.40 27.50
C ASN A 114 -6.88 -3.03 26.87
N THR A 115 -7.34 -2.40 25.79
CA THR A 115 -8.51 -2.79 25.02
C THR A 115 -8.60 -4.30 24.72
N ARG A 116 -9.83 -4.80 24.69
CA ARG A 116 -10.15 -6.18 24.27
C ARG A 116 -10.41 -6.32 22.78
N ARG A 117 -10.36 -5.21 22.02
CA ARG A 117 -10.57 -5.20 20.57
C ARG A 117 -9.64 -6.21 19.89
N PRO A 118 -10.17 -7.06 18.98
CA PRO A 118 -9.36 -8.05 18.30
C PRO A 118 -8.39 -7.38 17.32
N VAL A 119 -7.10 -7.70 17.40
CA VAL A 119 -6.12 -7.37 16.36
C VAL A 119 -6.23 -8.43 15.27
N THR A 120 -6.86 -8.06 14.15
CA THR A 120 -7.04 -8.92 12.98
C THR A 120 -6.00 -8.66 11.90
N GLN A 121 -5.22 -7.58 11.98
CA GLN A 121 -4.17 -7.30 11.01
C GLN A 121 -2.90 -6.76 11.67
N LEU A 122 -1.75 -7.21 11.18
CA LEU A 122 -0.43 -6.70 11.53
C LEU A 122 0.42 -6.62 10.26
N HIS A 123 1.15 -5.53 10.10
CA HIS A 123 2.10 -5.38 9.01
C HIS A 123 3.41 -4.77 9.50
N PHE A 124 4.49 -5.54 9.38
CA PHE A 124 5.85 -5.03 9.49
C PHE A 124 6.33 -4.51 8.14
N GLY A 125 6.62 -3.21 8.05
CA GLY A 125 7.16 -2.63 6.82
C GLY A 125 8.25 -1.59 7.08
N GLY A 126 8.62 -0.85 6.04
CA GLY A 126 9.43 0.37 6.16
C GLY A 126 10.70 0.36 5.31
N GLY A 127 11.84 0.22 5.96
CA GLY A 127 13.10 -0.08 5.30
C GLY A 127 13.17 -1.57 4.99
N THR A 128 13.75 -2.33 5.91
CA THR A 128 13.86 -3.78 5.86
C THR A 128 13.55 -4.34 7.25
N PRO A 129 12.31 -4.80 7.52
CA PRO A 129 11.97 -5.44 8.79
C PRO A 129 12.95 -6.55 9.22
N THR A 130 13.42 -7.37 8.28
CA THR A 130 14.41 -8.44 8.52
C THR A 130 15.83 -7.93 8.78
N PHE A 131 16.04 -6.61 8.86
CA PHE A 131 17.25 -6.05 9.46
C PHE A 131 17.32 -6.31 10.96
N MET A 132 16.16 -6.39 11.63
CA MET A 132 16.06 -6.76 13.03
C MET A 132 16.47 -8.23 13.19
N SER A 133 17.22 -8.54 14.25
CA SER A 133 17.56 -9.93 14.52
C SER A 133 16.32 -10.75 14.90
N ASN A 134 16.42 -12.08 14.76
CA ASN A 134 15.37 -13.01 15.14
C ASN A 134 14.87 -12.78 16.58
N ASP A 135 15.78 -12.53 17.53
CA ASP A 135 15.42 -12.24 18.93
C ASP A 135 14.72 -10.89 19.11
N GLN A 136 15.09 -9.88 18.33
CA GLN A 136 14.42 -8.59 18.35
C GLN A 136 13.00 -8.68 17.78
N MET A 137 12.80 -9.45 16.69
CA MET A 137 11.47 -9.72 16.14
C MET A 137 10.58 -10.49 17.15
N ARG A 138 11.15 -11.48 17.85
CA ARG A 138 10.47 -12.15 18.97
C ARG A 138 10.08 -11.17 20.06
N ALA A 139 10.97 -10.28 20.46
CA ALA A 139 10.70 -9.29 21.52
C ALA A 139 9.52 -8.37 21.13
N ILE A 140 9.48 -7.87 19.89
CA ILE A 140 8.37 -7.04 19.40
C ILE A 140 7.06 -7.83 19.45
N MET A 141 7.01 -9.01 18.85
CA MET A 141 5.78 -9.81 18.81
C MET A 141 5.31 -10.27 20.20
N THR A 142 6.24 -10.60 21.09
CA THR A 142 5.93 -10.92 22.48
C THR A 142 5.24 -9.74 23.15
N ARG A 143 5.82 -8.54 23.03
CA ARG A 143 5.25 -7.35 23.66
C ARG A 143 3.90 -6.97 23.08
N LEU A 144 3.72 -7.06 21.77
CA LEU A 144 2.43 -6.83 21.12
C LEU A 144 1.36 -7.78 21.66
N ARG A 145 1.65 -9.08 21.77
CA ARG A 145 0.70 -10.07 22.29
C ARG A 145 0.42 -9.93 23.78
N GLU A 146 1.35 -9.39 24.57
CA GLU A 146 1.11 -9.04 25.97
C GLU A 146 0.17 -7.84 26.12
N ARG A 147 0.18 -6.91 25.15
CA ARG A 147 -0.48 -5.61 25.23
C ARG A 147 -1.77 -5.48 24.42
N PHE A 148 -1.95 -6.32 23.41
CA PHE A 148 -3.11 -6.33 22.52
C PHE A 148 -3.70 -7.74 22.36
N ASN A 149 -5.00 -7.80 22.09
CA ASN A 149 -5.73 -9.06 21.94
C ASN A 149 -5.65 -9.57 20.48
N PHE A 150 -4.65 -10.36 20.14
CA PHE A 150 -4.52 -10.95 18.79
C PHE A 150 -5.51 -12.09 18.57
N VAL A 151 -6.14 -12.09 17.39
CA VAL A 151 -6.91 -13.26 16.92
C VAL A 151 -5.97 -14.44 16.59
N GLY A 152 -6.57 -15.61 16.38
CA GLY A 152 -5.83 -16.78 15.92
C GLY A 152 -5.17 -16.55 14.56
N LYS A 153 -4.07 -17.27 14.29
CA LYS A 153 -3.30 -17.15 13.05
C LYS A 153 -4.12 -17.43 11.76
N ASP A 154 -5.21 -18.19 11.87
CA ASP A 154 -6.06 -18.55 10.74
C ASP A 154 -7.17 -17.51 10.50
N GLU A 155 -7.33 -16.55 11.42
CA GLU A 155 -8.31 -15.46 11.35
C GLU A 155 -7.66 -14.10 11.05
N GLY A 156 -6.37 -13.95 11.36
CA GLY A 156 -5.63 -12.69 11.23
C GLY A 156 -4.71 -12.62 10.01
N GLU A 157 -4.53 -11.41 9.47
CA GLU A 157 -3.56 -11.11 8.41
C GLU A 157 -2.28 -10.53 9.02
N PHE A 158 -1.27 -11.38 9.23
CA PHE A 158 -0.03 -10.99 9.91
C PHE A 158 1.16 -11.07 8.95
N SER A 159 1.55 -9.91 8.45
CA SER A 159 2.42 -9.75 7.27
C SER A 159 3.73 -9.04 7.58
N ILE A 160 4.73 -9.29 6.73
CA ILE A 160 6.05 -8.66 6.79
C ILE A 160 6.63 -8.42 5.39
N GLU A 161 7.25 -7.25 5.20
CA GLU A 161 8.12 -6.97 4.06
C GLU A 161 9.52 -7.56 4.30
N ILE A 162 10.07 -8.25 3.30
CA ILE A 162 11.37 -8.92 3.39
C ILE A 162 12.30 -8.54 2.24
N ASP A 163 13.59 -8.43 2.55
CA ASP A 163 14.66 -8.42 1.54
C ASP A 163 15.22 -9.85 1.44
N PRO A 164 15.17 -10.50 0.27
CA PRO A 164 15.64 -11.90 0.14
C PRO A 164 17.15 -12.05 0.41
N ARG A 165 17.93 -10.96 0.39
CA ARG A 165 19.36 -10.96 0.72
C ARG A 165 19.63 -11.02 2.22
N GLU A 166 18.64 -10.63 3.04
CA GLU A 166 18.71 -10.60 4.51
C GLU A 166 17.74 -11.60 5.15
N CYS A 167 17.27 -12.61 4.40
CA CYS A 167 16.33 -13.61 4.89
C CYS A 167 16.84 -15.02 4.56
N ASP A 168 17.14 -15.80 5.60
CA ASP A 168 17.52 -17.20 5.50
C ASP A 168 16.42 -18.13 6.07
N GLU A 169 16.68 -19.44 6.04
CA GLU A 169 15.75 -20.46 6.53
C GLU A 169 15.44 -20.29 8.03
N ASP A 170 16.43 -19.90 8.86
CA ASP A 170 16.19 -19.65 10.29
C ASP A 170 15.25 -18.47 10.45
N THR A 171 15.49 -17.36 9.74
CA THR A 171 14.59 -16.21 9.76
C THR A 171 13.17 -16.59 9.36
N VAL A 172 12.96 -17.31 8.25
CA VAL A 172 11.61 -17.73 7.82
C VAL A 172 10.91 -18.56 8.90
N ARG A 173 11.63 -19.51 9.52
CA ARG A 173 11.10 -20.30 10.64
C ARG A 173 10.70 -19.43 11.82
N VAL A 174 11.51 -18.44 12.19
CA VAL A 174 11.20 -17.53 13.30
C VAL A 174 9.99 -16.65 12.98
N LEU A 175 9.86 -16.16 11.74
CA LEU A 175 8.71 -15.38 11.33
C LEU A 175 7.41 -16.20 11.46
N GLN A 176 7.45 -17.48 11.10
CA GLN A 176 6.34 -18.42 11.34
C GLN A 176 6.08 -18.64 12.83
N GLU A 177 7.14 -18.86 13.63
CA GLU A 177 7.07 -19.10 15.08
C GLU A 177 6.35 -17.97 15.82
N ILE A 178 6.65 -16.72 15.47
CA ILE A 178 6.03 -15.53 16.08
C ILE A 178 4.60 -15.26 15.55
N GLY A 179 4.16 -16.05 14.58
CA GLY A 179 2.79 -16.10 14.07
C GLY A 179 2.53 -15.23 12.84
N LEU A 180 3.57 -14.83 12.09
CA LEU A 180 3.37 -14.23 10.77
C LEU A 180 2.98 -15.32 9.77
N ASN A 181 2.08 -14.98 8.86
CA ASN A 181 1.49 -15.90 7.90
C ASN A 181 1.50 -15.36 6.45
N ARG A 182 1.98 -14.13 6.24
CA ARG A 182 2.08 -13.48 4.92
C ARG A 182 3.43 -12.81 4.73
N MET A 183 3.94 -12.75 3.50
CA MET A 183 5.15 -11.98 3.18
C MET A 183 5.02 -11.20 1.88
N SER A 184 5.70 -10.05 1.83
CA SER A 184 6.00 -9.31 0.62
C SER A 184 7.51 -9.27 0.38
N MET A 185 7.96 -9.67 -0.81
CA MET A 185 9.38 -9.78 -1.13
C MET A 185 9.83 -8.76 -2.18
N GLY A 186 10.81 -7.93 -1.81
CA GLY A 186 11.42 -6.98 -2.73
C GLY A 186 12.34 -7.64 -3.75
N VAL A 187 11.90 -7.81 -5.01
CA VAL A 187 12.74 -8.33 -6.10
C VAL A 187 13.19 -7.25 -7.07
N GLN A 188 12.23 -6.45 -7.52
CA GLN A 188 12.39 -5.33 -8.46
C GLN A 188 12.74 -5.77 -9.89
N ASP A 189 13.89 -6.42 -10.08
CA ASP A 189 14.38 -6.93 -11.36
C ASP A 189 15.45 -8.04 -11.16
N PHE A 190 15.55 -8.98 -12.10
CA PHE A 190 16.61 -9.99 -12.15
C PHE A 190 17.72 -9.70 -13.16
N ASP A 191 17.57 -8.68 -14.01
CA ASP A 191 18.61 -8.31 -14.96
C ASP A 191 19.86 -7.77 -14.22
N PRO A 192 21.05 -8.38 -14.40
CA PRO A 192 22.25 -7.98 -13.66
C PRO A 192 22.72 -6.56 -13.96
N ILE A 193 22.45 -6.02 -15.16
CA ILE A 193 22.80 -4.64 -15.54
C ILE A 193 21.89 -3.68 -14.78
N VAL A 194 20.58 -3.95 -14.77
CA VAL A 194 19.60 -3.16 -14.01
C VAL A 194 19.94 -3.18 -12.51
N GLN A 195 20.14 -4.36 -11.93
CA GLN A 195 20.48 -4.52 -10.52
C GLN A 195 21.74 -3.76 -10.12
N LYS A 196 22.78 -3.80 -10.96
CA LYS A 196 24.02 -3.04 -10.74
C LYS A 196 23.79 -1.54 -10.80
N ALA A 197 23.01 -1.07 -11.79
CA ALA A 197 22.71 0.35 -11.96
C ALA A 197 21.91 0.93 -10.79
N VAL A 198 21.16 0.10 -10.06
CA VAL A 198 20.38 0.53 -8.88
C VAL A 198 20.94 0.05 -7.54
N ASN A 199 22.11 -0.57 -7.53
CA ASN A 199 22.79 -1.10 -6.34
C ASN A 199 21.94 -2.09 -5.53
N ARG A 200 21.27 -3.01 -6.22
CA ARG A 200 20.47 -4.10 -5.63
C ARG A 200 20.83 -5.44 -6.26
N ILE A 201 22.05 -5.91 -6.00
CA ILE A 201 22.51 -7.22 -6.48
C ILE A 201 21.83 -8.33 -5.66
N GLN A 202 21.10 -9.22 -6.33
CA GLN A 202 20.48 -10.42 -5.76
C GLN A 202 20.33 -11.51 -6.83
N SER A 203 20.50 -12.76 -6.43
CA SER A 203 20.34 -13.91 -7.33
C SER A 203 18.90 -14.40 -7.40
N LYS A 204 18.58 -15.12 -8.48
CA LYS A 204 17.30 -15.81 -8.63
C LYS A 204 17.14 -16.89 -7.56
N GLU A 205 18.22 -17.60 -7.28
CA GLU A 205 18.30 -18.69 -6.30
C GLU A 205 18.05 -18.19 -4.87
N GLU A 206 18.55 -17.00 -4.50
CA GLU A 206 18.27 -16.39 -3.20
C GLU A 206 16.77 -16.13 -3.03
N THR A 207 16.14 -15.55 -4.05
CA THR A 207 14.70 -15.25 -4.05
C THR A 207 13.87 -16.54 -3.99
N LEU A 208 14.21 -17.52 -4.85
CA LEU A 208 13.50 -18.79 -4.93
C LEU A 208 13.62 -19.60 -3.63
N ARG A 209 14.81 -19.57 -2.99
CA ARG A 209 15.02 -20.21 -1.69
C ARG A 209 14.04 -19.67 -0.66
N VAL A 210 13.99 -18.37 -0.46
CA VAL A 210 13.10 -17.76 0.55
C VAL A 210 11.63 -18.04 0.25
N LEU A 211 11.23 -17.99 -1.02
CA LEU A 211 9.87 -18.33 -1.43
C LEU A 211 9.51 -19.79 -1.12
N ASN A 212 10.42 -20.73 -1.37
CA ASN A 212 10.21 -22.15 -1.09
C ASN A 212 10.17 -22.43 0.42
N GLU A 213 11.06 -21.80 1.21
CA GLU A 213 11.02 -21.91 2.66
C GLU A 213 9.71 -21.36 3.23
N ALA A 214 9.27 -20.19 2.76
CA ALA A 214 8.01 -19.59 3.20
C ALA A 214 6.83 -20.53 2.95
N ARG A 215 6.76 -21.15 1.76
CA ARG A 215 5.73 -22.17 1.43
C ARG A 215 5.80 -23.39 2.34
N GLN A 216 7.00 -23.91 2.60
CA GLN A 216 7.18 -25.07 3.49
C GLN A 216 6.74 -24.77 4.92
N HIS A 217 6.90 -23.52 5.35
CA HIS A 217 6.45 -23.03 6.66
C HIS A 217 4.99 -22.56 6.68
N GLY A 218 4.24 -22.71 5.57
CA GLY A 218 2.81 -22.42 5.50
C GLY A 218 2.47 -20.93 5.40
N PHE A 219 3.37 -20.11 4.87
CA PHE A 219 3.02 -18.75 4.46
C PHE A 219 2.10 -18.79 3.24
N GLU A 220 1.11 -17.91 3.26
CA GLU A 220 0.12 -17.73 2.22
C GLU A 220 0.21 -16.31 1.64
N SER A 221 -0.43 -16.07 0.50
CA SER A 221 -0.53 -14.74 -0.12
C SER A 221 0.84 -14.09 -0.36
N MET A 222 1.80 -14.87 -0.83
CA MET A 222 3.18 -14.41 -1.05
C MET A 222 3.21 -13.38 -2.19
N ASN A 223 3.55 -12.14 -1.85
CA ASN A 223 3.69 -11.04 -2.80
C ASN A 223 5.15 -10.87 -3.27
N ILE A 224 5.33 -10.56 -4.55
CA ILE A 224 6.62 -10.10 -5.09
C ILE A 224 6.48 -8.68 -5.64
N ASP A 225 7.34 -7.78 -5.14
CA ASP A 225 7.45 -6.42 -5.64
C ASP A 225 8.40 -6.37 -6.84
N LEU A 226 7.89 -5.90 -7.97
CA LEU A 226 8.62 -5.62 -9.20
C LEU A 226 8.59 -4.12 -9.50
N MET A 227 9.57 -3.64 -10.26
CA MET A 227 9.64 -2.23 -10.63
C MET A 227 9.99 -2.08 -12.09
N TYR A 228 9.13 -1.38 -12.84
CA TYR A 228 9.41 -1.01 -14.22
C TYR A 228 9.78 0.48 -14.32
N GLY A 229 10.56 0.83 -15.35
CA GLY A 229 11.12 2.16 -15.53
C GLY A 229 12.52 2.37 -14.93
N LEU A 230 13.18 1.32 -14.45
CA LEU A 230 14.55 1.37 -13.95
C LEU A 230 15.58 1.50 -15.10
N PRO A 231 16.81 1.96 -14.81
CA PRO A 231 17.93 2.02 -15.75
C PRO A 231 18.12 0.76 -16.59
N HIS A 232 18.35 0.93 -17.89
CA HIS A 232 18.64 -0.12 -18.87
C HIS A 232 17.50 -1.12 -19.15
N GLN A 233 16.31 -0.95 -18.55
CA GLN A 233 15.18 -1.81 -18.86
C GLN A 233 14.67 -1.58 -20.28
N THR A 234 14.40 -2.68 -20.98
CA THR A 234 13.62 -2.74 -22.21
C THR A 234 12.48 -3.75 -22.04
N VAL A 235 11.59 -3.86 -23.02
CA VAL A 235 10.54 -4.90 -23.03
C VAL A 235 11.17 -6.30 -22.94
N GLU A 236 12.26 -6.54 -23.67
CA GLU A 236 12.94 -7.83 -23.73
C GLU A 236 13.62 -8.20 -22.41
N THR A 237 14.33 -7.26 -21.78
CA THR A 237 14.99 -7.53 -20.49
C THR A 237 13.96 -7.76 -19.39
N PHE A 238 12.87 -6.98 -19.39
CA PHE A 238 11.82 -7.12 -18.39
C PHE A 238 10.96 -8.37 -18.62
N ASP A 239 10.75 -8.79 -19.88
CA ASP A 239 10.12 -10.08 -20.22
C ASP A 239 10.86 -11.26 -19.59
N ALA A 240 12.19 -11.26 -19.64
CA ALA A 240 13.01 -12.29 -19.01
C ALA A 240 12.82 -12.34 -17.49
N THR A 241 12.69 -11.18 -16.84
CA THR A 241 12.34 -11.06 -15.43
C THR A 241 10.94 -11.63 -15.15
N LEU A 242 9.92 -11.25 -15.94
CA LEU A 242 8.57 -11.76 -15.80
C LEU A 242 8.48 -13.28 -16.00
N ASN A 243 9.21 -13.86 -16.97
CA ASN A 243 9.28 -15.31 -17.16
C ASN A 243 9.74 -16.02 -15.89
N THR A 244 10.76 -15.48 -15.22
CA THR A 244 11.26 -16.04 -13.95
C THR A 244 10.23 -15.89 -12.83
N ILE A 245 9.54 -14.75 -12.75
CA ILE A 245 8.51 -14.53 -11.72
C ILE A 245 7.32 -15.47 -11.90
N ILE A 246 6.86 -15.67 -13.14
CA ILE A 246 5.77 -16.61 -13.45
C ILE A 246 6.20 -18.04 -13.11
N GLU A 247 7.45 -18.43 -13.42
CA GLU A 247 8.01 -19.72 -13.00
C GLU A 247 8.02 -19.89 -11.48
N PHE A 248 8.36 -18.83 -10.75
CA PHE A 248 8.33 -18.84 -9.28
C PHE A 248 6.92 -18.95 -8.72
N ASN A 249 5.90 -18.56 -9.49
CA ASN A 249 4.47 -18.70 -9.20
C ASN A 249 4.03 -18.07 -7.85
N PRO A 250 4.40 -16.81 -7.55
CA PRO A 250 3.92 -16.12 -6.35
C PRO A 250 2.40 -15.96 -6.39
N ASP A 251 1.77 -15.73 -5.24
CA ASP A 251 0.32 -15.56 -5.17
C ASP A 251 -0.10 -14.16 -5.61
N ARG A 252 0.76 -13.17 -5.36
CA ARG A 252 0.56 -11.76 -5.69
C ARG A 252 1.81 -11.16 -6.34
N ILE A 253 1.58 -10.16 -7.18
CA ILE A 253 2.63 -9.36 -7.79
C ILE A 253 2.22 -7.88 -7.68
N ALA A 254 3.11 -7.06 -7.15
CA ALA A 254 2.98 -5.61 -7.19
C ALA A 254 3.99 -5.05 -8.20
N LEU A 255 3.50 -4.49 -9.31
CA LEU A 255 4.30 -3.96 -10.41
C LEU A 255 4.35 -2.42 -10.36
N PHE A 256 5.34 -1.91 -9.64
CA PHE A 256 5.45 -0.47 -9.40
C PHE A 256 6.08 0.29 -10.56
N ASN A 257 5.51 1.45 -10.88
CA ASN A 257 6.17 2.44 -11.73
C ASN A 257 7.30 3.13 -10.96
N TYR A 258 8.53 3.12 -11.49
CA TYR A 258 9.63 3.88 -10.93
C TYR A 258 9.38 5.40 -11.02
N ALA A 259 9.31 6.05 -9.85
CA ALA A 259 9.23 7.49 -9.71
C ALA A 259 10.61 8.10 -9.44
N HIS A 260 11.17 8.78 -10.44
CA HIS A 260 12.46 9.46 -10.35
C HIS A 260 12.30 10.91 -9.88
N LEU A 261 12.60 11.16 -8.60
CA LEU A 261 12.54 12.46 -7.92
C LEU A 261 13.84 12.70 -7.11
N PRO A 262 15.01 12.85 -7.77
CA PRO A 262 16.32 12.93 -7.10
C PRO A 262 16.55 14.18 -6.24
N HIS A 263 15.64 15.15 -6.31
CA HIS A 263 15.59 16.32 -5.42
C HIS A 263 14.94 15.99 -4.06
N MET A 264 14.03 15.02 -4.02
CA MET A 264 13.41 14.51 -2.78
C MET A 264 14.12 13.27 -2.26
N PHE A 265 14.52 12.36 -3.16
CA PHE A 265 15.15 11.09 -2.81
C PHE A 265 16.61 11.10 -3.24
N MET A 266 17.47 11.63 -2.38
CA MET A 266 18.90 11.84 -2.64
C MET A 266 19.66 10.62 -3.22
N PRO A 267 19.39 9.36 -2.83
CA PRO A 267 20.05 8.20 -3.43
C PRO A 267 19.84 8.06 -4.95
N GLN A 268 18.72 8.56 -5.48
CA GLN A 268 18.40 8.47 -6.90
C GLN A 268 19.36 9.30 -7.77
N ARG A 269 20.10 10.27 -7.21
CA ARG A 269 21.16 11.02 -7.93
C ARG A 269 22.32 10.14 -8.42
N ARG A 270 22.40 8.89 -7.95
CA ARG A 270 23.41 7.91 -8.37
C ARG A 270 22.97 7.09 -9.58
N ILE A 271 21.72 7.25 -10.03
CA ILE A 271 21.22 6.65 -11.25
C ILE A 271 21.60 7.56 -12.42
N ASP A 272 22.11 6.97 -13.50
CA ASP A 272 22.36 7.68 -14.75
C ASP A 272 21.01 7.95 -15.45
N GLU A 273 20.60 9.21 -15.50
CA GLU A 273 19.33 9.60 -16.14
C GLU A 273 19.28 9.22 -17.62
N ALA A 274 20.42 9.19 -18.33
CA ALA A 274 20.47 8.80 -19.74
C ALA A 274 20.20 7.31 -19.98
N SER A 275 20.30 6.50 -18.92
CA SER A 275 20.00 5.07 -18.96
C SER A 275 18.52 4.75 -18.66
N LEU A 276 17.72 5.74 -18.25
CA LEU A 276 16.31 5.53 -17.96
C LEU A 276 15.52 5.31 -19.26
N PRO A 277 14.57 4.35 -19.29
CA PRO A 277 13.69 4.17 -20.43
C PRO A 277 12.86 5.42 -20.68
N SER A 278 12.57 5.69 -21.96
CA SER A 278 11.70 6.80 -22.32
C SER A 278 10.28 6.59 -21.79
N ALA A 279 9.45 7.63 -21.77
CA ALA A 279 8.04 7.51 -21.36
C ALA A 279 7.29 6.47 -22.22
N GLN A 280 7.59 6.40 -23.53
CA GLN A 280 6.97 5.42 -24.41
C GLN A 280 7.47 3.99 -24.10
N ASP A 281 8.75 3.80 -23.81
CA ASP A 281 9.29 2.48 -23.45
C ASP A 281 8.69 1.98 -22.14
N LYS A 282 8.48 2.87 -21.15
CA LYS A 282 7.79 2.53 -19.90
C LYS A 282 6.37 2.03 -20.15
N LEU A 283 5.64 2.69 -21.04
CA LEU A 283 4.29 2.27 -21.43
C LEU A 283 4.30 0.92 -22.17
N ASN A 284 5.27 0.69 -23.06
CA ASN A 284 5.43 -0.59 -23.74
C ASN A 284 5.75 -1.73 -22.74
N ILE A 285 6.62 -1.47 -21.76
CA ILE A 285 6.92 -2.43 -20.68
C ILE A 285 5.67 -2.71 -19.85
N LEU A 286 4.90 -1.69 -19.49
CA LEU A 286 3.67 -1.84 -18.71
C LEU A 286 2.63 -2.68 -19.48
N GLU A 287 2.35 -2.34 -20.74
CA GLU A 287 1.41 -3.08 -21.60
C GLU A 287 1.82 -4.55 -21.73
N HIS A 288 3.09 -4.80 -22.05
CA HIS A 288 3.63 -6.15 -22.15
C HIS A 288 3.49 -6.92 -20.83
N SER A 289 3.77 -6.27 -19.70
CA SER A 289 3.68 -6.88 -18.38
C SER A 289 2.24 -7.25 -18.02
N ILE A 290 1.27 -6.36 -18.27
CA ILE A 290 -0.15 -6.62 -18.05
C ILE A 290 -0.60 -7.84 -18.88
N ASN A 291 -0.34 -7.82 -20.19
CA ASN A 291 -0.71 -8.92 -21.08
C ASN A 291 -0.13 -10.26 -20.60
N LYS A 292 1.18 -10.27 -20.32
CA LYS A 292 1.88 -11.50 -19.91
C LYS A 292 1.40 -12.06 -18.58
N LEU A 293 1.09 -11.21 -17.60
CA LEU A 293 0.58 -11.66 -16.30
C LEU A 293 -0.86 -12.17 -16.40
N LEU A 294 -1.71 -11.53 -17.20
CA LEU A 294 -3.07 -12.02 -17.48
C LEU A 294 -3.05 -13.36 -18.22
N ASP A 295 -2.18 -13.50 -19.22
CA ASP A 295 -1.99 -14.77 -19.96
C ASP A 295 -1.46 -15.88 -19.05
N ALA A 296 -0.69 -15.53 -18.01
CA ALA A 296 -0.24 -16.46 -16.97
C ALA A 296 -1.32 -16.79 -15.92
N GLY A 297 -2.51 -16.22 -16.03
CA GLY A 297 -3.67 -16.52 -15.17
C GLY A 297 -3.83 -15.61 -13.95
N TYR A 298 -3.02 -14.55 -13.81
CA TYR A 298 -3.24 -13.57 -12.77
C TYR A 298 -4.44 -12.67 -13.10
N VAL A 299 -5.10 -12.15 -12.07
CA VAL A 299 -6.15 -11.15 -12.17
C VAL A 299 -5.55 -9.79 -11.88
N PHE A 300 -5.81 -8.81 -12.75
CA PHE A 300 -5.51 -7.41 -12.46
C PHE A 300 -6.49 -6.87 -11.41
N ILE A 301 -6.02 -6.76 -10.17
CA ILE A 301 -6.81 -6.23 -9.05
C ILE A 301 -7.01 -4.72 -9.22
N GLY A 302 -5.99 -4.01 -9.67
CA GLY A 302 -6.08 -2.57 -9.92
C GLY A 302 -4.79 -1.85 -9.62
N MET A 303 -4.62 -0.67 -10.22
CA MET A 303 -3.39 0.12 -10.17
C MET A 303 -2.17 -0.69 -10.63
N ASP A 304 -1.44 -1.27 -9.68
CA ASP A 304 -0.17 -1.97 -9.80
C ASP A 304 -0.25 -3.42 -9.27
N HIS A 305 -1.41 -3.88 -8.77
CA HIS A 305 -1.53 -5.18 -8.12
C HIS A 305 -2.18 -6.24 -9.01
N PHE A 306 -1.57 -7.43 -8.97
CA PHE A 306 -2.05 -8.66 -9.59
C PHE A 306 -2.11 -9.76 -8.54
N ALA A 307 -3.13 -10.62 -8.60
CA ALA A 307 -3.26 -11.74 -7.68
C ALA A 307 -3.85 -12.97 -8.39
N LYS A 308 -3.66 -14.17 -7.82
CA LYS A 308 -4.30 -15.39 -8.35
C LYS A 308 -5.84 -15.31 -8.26
N PRO A 309 -6.57 -16.03 -9.12
CA PRO A 309 -8.05 -16.03 -9.10
C PRO A 309 -8.66 -16.44 -7.76
N GLU A 310 -8.00 -17.35 -7.04
CA GLU A 310 -8.36 -17.88 -5.73
C GLU A 310 -7.83 -17.05 -4.54
N ASP A 311 -7.01 -16.03 -4.80
CA ASP A 311 -6.51 -15.14 -3.76
C ASP A 311 -7.66 -14.35 -3.13
N GLU A 312 -7.60 -14.14 -1.82
CA GLU A 312 -8.61 -13.41 -1.07
C GLU A 312 -8.85 -11.97 -1.57
N LEU A 313 -7.86 -11.29 -2.17
CA LEU A 313 -8.06 -9.94 -2.73
C LEU A 313 -8.96 -10.02 -3.96
N THR A 314 -8.75 -11.02 -4.80
CA THR A 314 -9.62 -11.30 -5.95
C THR A 314 -11.05 -11.60 -5.50
N ILE A 315 -11.19 -12.43 -4.47
CA ILE A 315 -12.49 -12.80 -3.90
C ILE A 315 -13.16 -11.58 -3.24
N ALA A 316 -12.42 -10.80 -2.46
CA ALA A 316 -12.93 -9.60 -1.79
C ALA A 316 -13.39 -8.55 -2.81
N GLN A 317 -12.64 -8.34 -3.90
CA GLN A 317 -13.05 -7.42 -4.97
C GLN A 317 -14.36 -7.85 -5.64
N LYS A 318 -14.49 -9.14 -5.99
CA LYS A 318 -15.73 -9.67 -6.58
C LYS A 318 -16.95 -9.48 -5.67
N ASN A 319 -16.72 -9.51 -4.36
CA ASN A 319 -17.76 -9.36 -3.35
C ASN A 319 -17.98 -7.91 -2.88
N GLY A 320 -17.28 -6.91 -3.46
CA GLY A 320 -17.37 -5.52 -3.03
C GLY A 320 -16.83 -5.25 -1.62
N LYS A 321 -15.89 -6.10 -1.16
CA LYS A 321 -15.27 -6.05 0.18
C LYS A 321 -13.79 -5.69 0.14
N LEU A 322 -13.24 -5.43 -1.04
CA LEU A 322 -11.85 -5.00 -1.15
C LEU A 322 -11.70 -3.63 -0.48
N TYR A 323 -10.59 -3.44 0.20
CA TYR A 323 -10.25 -2.20 0.86
C TYR A 323 -8.83 -1.78 0.54
N ARG A 324 -8.51 -0.51 0.79
CA ARG A 324 -7.18 0.05 0.60
C ARG A 324 -6.77 0.89 1.79
N ASN A 325 -5.55 0.67 2.29
CA ASN A 325 -4.88 1.48 3.31
C ASN A 325 -3.49 1.93 2.82
N PHE A 326 -2.62 2.43 3.70
CA PHE A 326 -1.29 2.89 3.30
C PHE A 326 -0.36 1.78 2.80
N GLN A 327 -0.60 0.53 3.23
CA GLN A 327 0.21 -0.64 2.87
C GLN A 327 -0.21 -1.25 1.52
N GLY A 328 -1.46 -1.05 1.09
CA GLY A 328 -1.95 -1.57 -0.18
C GLY A 328 -3.41 -1.97 -0.12
N TYR A 329 -3.79 -2.94 -0.96
CA TYR A 329 -5.09 -3.58 -0.85
C TYR A 329 -5.12 -4.58 0.32
N SER A 330 -6.28 -4.69 0.96
CA SER A 330 -6.53 -5.54 2.12
C SER A 330 -7.99 -6.00 2.11
N THR A 331 -8.31 -7.07 2.84
CA THR A 331 -9.70 -7.51 3.05
C THR A 331 -10.34 -6.94 4.32
N GLN A 332 -9.56 -6.18 5.11
CA GLN A 332 -9.93 -5.69 6.45
C GLN A 332 -10.35 -4.20 6.38
N ALA A 333 -11.54 -3.93 5.87
CA ALA A 333 -12.04 -2.56 5.64
C ALA A 333 -12.34 -1.76 6.91
N ASP A 334 -12.78 -2.45 7.96
CA ASP A 334 -13.39 -1.85 9.15
C ASP A 334 -12.40 -1.69 10.32
N CYS A 335 -11.09 -1.88 10.08
CA CYS A 335 -10.08 -1.74 11.11
C CYS A 335 -9.73 -0.27 11.38
N ASP A 336 -9.63 0.09 12.66
CA ASP A 336 -8.76 1.21 13.04
C ASP A 336 -7.30 0.77 12.86
N LEU A 337 -6.51 1.61 12.18
CA LEU A 337 -5.09 1.38 11.94
C LEU A 337 -4.25 2.18 12.94
N ILE A 338 -3.50 1.48 13.78
CA ILE A 338 -2.52 2.07 14.69
C ILE A 338 -1.14 1.99 14.03
N GLY A 339 -0.51 3.14 13.84
CA GLY A 339 0.87 3.24 13.38
C GLY A 339 1.84 3.27 14.57
N LEU A 340 2.86 2.42 14.52
CA LEU A 340 3.95 2.33 15.50
C LEU A 340 5.29 2.49 14.79
N GLY A 341 6.25 3.11 15.47
CA GLY A 341 7.58 3.41 14.97
C GLY A 341 7.68 4.74 14.24
N VAL A 342 8.92 5.12 13.95
CA VAL A 342 9.25 6.39 13.29
C VAL A 342 8.53 6.47 11.92
N THR A 343 8.00 7.65 11.58
CA THR A 343 7.30 7.96 10.32
C THR A 343 5.94 7.31 10.09
N SER A 344 5.55 6.34 10.92
CA SER A 344 4.32 5.56 10.77
C SER A 344 3.08 6.45 10.72
N ILE A 345 2.07 6.00 9.99
CA ILE A 345 0.77 6.68 9.87
C ILE A 345 -0.31 5.71 10.34
N GLY A 346 -1.10 6.14 11.32
CA GLY A 346 -2.35 5.51 11.73
C GLY A 346 -3.58 6.22 11.16
N TYR A 347 -4.69 5.50 11.13
CA TYR A 347 -6.04 6.02 10.89
C TYR A 347 -6.96 5.42 11.95
N VAL A 348 -7.32 6.21 12.95
CA VAL A 348 -8.08 5.74 14.11
C VAL A 348 -9.12 6.77 14.50
N GLY A 349 -10.35 6.34 14.76
CA GLY A 349 -11.43 7.24 15.22
C GLY A 349 -11.73 8.40 14.26
N GLY A 350 -11.56 8.19 12.95
CA GLY A 350 -11.75 9.23 11.94
C GLY A 350 -10.61 10.27 11.86
N GLY A 351 -9.47 10.00 12.48
CA GLY A 351 -8.28 10.84 12.40
C GLY A 351 -7.09 10.11 11.80
N PHE A 352 -6.31 10.81 10.95
CA PHE A 352 -4.96 10.39 10.59
C PHE A 352 -3.95 10.95 11.57
N PHE A 353 -3.02 10.11 12.03
CA PHE A 353 -1.94 10.50 12.95
C PHE A 353 -0.61 9.99 12.41
N GLN A 354 0.36 10.88 12.23
CA GLN A 354 1.68 10.53 11.73
C GLN A 354 2.74 10.78 12.80
N ASN A 355 3.54 9.76 13.08
CA ASN A 355 4.71 9.84 13.94
C ASN A 355 5.84 10.64 13.31
N ALA A 356 6.69 11.23 14.16
CA ALA A 356 7.84 12.02 13.78
C ALA A 356 8.66 11.34 12.66
N LYS A 357 9.07 12.13 11.67
CA LYS A 357 9.78 11.62 10.48
C LYS A 357 11.26 11.31 10.74
N GLU A 358 11.82 11.91 11.78
CA GLU A 358 13.22 11.81 12.15
C GLU A 358 13.37 11.07 13.48
N MET A 359 14.51 10.41 13.67
CA MET A 359 14.75 9.57 14.84
C MET A 359 14.84 10.39 16.13
N ASP A 360 15.50 11.55 16.10
CA ASP A 360 15.74 12.33 17.33
C ASP A 360 14.44 12.86 17.94
N PRO A 361 13.51 13.51 17.19
CA PRO A 361 12.23 13.92 17.74
C PRO A 361 11.33 12.74 18.16
N TYR A 362 11.42 11.61 17.44
CA TYR A 362 10.72 10.38 17.82
C TYR A 362 11.21 9.87 19.18
N ALA A 363 12.53 9.75 19.35
CA ALA A 363 13.14 9.27 20.59
C ALA A 363 12.83 10.21 21.77
N GLU A 364 12.95 11.52 21.58
CA GLU A 364 12.67 12.53 22.61
C GLU A 364 11.23 12.43 23.12
N ALA A 365 10.25 12.32 22.22
CA ALA A 365 8.85 12.20 22.62
C ALA A 365 8.59 10.94 23.46
N ILE A 366 9.09 9.78 23.00
CA ILE A 366 8.87 8.49 23.67
C ILE A 366 9.60 8.43 25.03
N ASP A 367 10.84 8.92 25.12
CA ASP A 367 11.59 8.92 26.38
C ASP A 367 11.01 9.87 27.44
N ASN A 368 10.34 10.95 27.01
CA ASN A 368 9.57 11.82 27.89
C ASN A 368 8.23 11.22 28.32
N GLY A 369 7.87 10.02 27.83
CA GLY A 369 6.60 9.37 28.12
C GLY A 369 5.42 10.02 27.41
N ASP A 370 5.64 10.67 26.27
CA ASP A 370 4.61 11.24 25.40
C ASP A 370 4.42 10.38 24.13
N PHE A 371 3.53 10.81 23.23
CA PHE A 371 3.34 10.20 21.91
C PHE A 371 4.18 10.91 20.84
N ALA A 372 4.73 10.16 19.89
CA ALA A 372 5.57 10.70 18.83
C ALA A 372 4.82 11.35 17.66
N VAL A 373 3.49 11.55 17.77
CA VAL A 373 2.67 12.17 16.72
C VAL A 373 3.07 13.62 16.53
N PHE A 374 3.42 14.00 15.30
CA PHE A 374 3.86 15.37 14.98
C PHE A 374 2.93 16.11 14.02
N ARG A 375 2.11 15.37 13.26
CA ARG A 375 1.09 15.93 12.36
C ARG A 375 -0.03 14.93 12.18
N GLY A 376 -1.17 15.43 11.74
CA GLY A 376 -2.33 14.60 11.44
C GLY A 376 -3.42 15.36 10.72
N TYR A 377 -4.60 14.76 10.66
CA TYR A 377 -5.80 15.38 10.11
C TYR A 377 -7.04 14.69 10.69
N ILE A 378 -7.96 15.44 11.28
CA ILE A 378 -9.27 14.91 11.71
C ILE A 378 -10.27 15.14 10.58
N LEU A 379 -10.93 14.08 10.15
CA LEU A 379 -11.86 14.14 9.01
C LEU A 379 -13.15 14.86 9.42
N SER A 380 -13.65 15.69 8.50
CA SER A 380 -15.03 16.17 8.55
C SER A 380 -15.99 15.11 8.00
N ASP A 381 -17.30 15.30 8.20
CA ASP A 381 -18.33 14.45 7.60
C ASP A 381 -18.21 14.38 6.06
N GLU A 382 -17.88 15.52 5.44
CA GLU A 382 -17.63 15.60 3.99
C GLU A 382 -16.38 14.80 3.57
N ASP A 383 -15.33 14.81 4.39
CA ASP A 383 -14.13 14.01 4.14
C ASP A 383 -14.44 12.52 4.25
N HIS A 384 -15.26 12.12 5.23
CA HIS A 384 -15.70 10.74 5.38
C HIS A 384 -16.50 10.26 4.15
N LEU A 385 -17.48 11.05 3.69
CA LEU A 385 -18.24 10.77 2.48
C LEU A 385 -17.31 10.60 1.27
N ARG A 386 -16.47 11.60 0.97
CA ARG A 386 -15.58 11.56 -0.20
C ARG A 386 -14.57 10.45 -0.11
N ARG A 387 -14.03 10.17 1.08
CA ARG A 387 -13.15 9.03 1.32
C ARG A 387 -13.84 7.73 0.94
N GLN A 388 -15.07 7.50 1.38
CA GLN A 388 -15.77 6.27 1.03
C GLN A 388 -16.00 6.17 -0.49
N VAL A 389 -16.46 7.24 -1.13
CA VAL A 389 -16.66 7.29 -2.60
C VAL A 389 -15.36 6.95 -3.34
N ILE A 390 -14.26 7.63 -3.01
CA ILE A 390 -12.95 7.43 -3.65
C ILE A 390 -12.45 5.99 -3.38
N MET A 391 -12.57 5.49 -2.16
CA MET A 391 -12.09 4.14 -1.82
C MET A 391 -12.91 3.05 -2.51
N ARG A 392 -14.25 3.18 -2.60
CA ARG A 392 -15.10 2.23 -3.34
C ARG A 392 -14.77 2.23 -4.83
N LEU A 393 -14.55 3.40 -5.45
CA LEU A 393 -14.07 3.46 -6.84
C LEU A 393 -12.73 2.75 -7.01
N MET A 394 -11.75 3.08 -6.16
CA MET A 394 -10.39 2.56 -6.24
C MET A 394 -10.32 1.05 -5.99
N CYS A 395 -11.29 0.46 -5.28
CA CYS A 395 -11.29 -0.97 -4.93
C CYS A 395 -12.24 -1.80 -5.82
N ASP A 396 -13.47 -1.32 -6.03
CA ASP A 396 -14.55 -2.11 -6.61
C ASP A 396 -14.85 -1.72 -8.07
N PHE A 397 -14.27 -0.62 -8.56
CA PHE A 397 -14.51 -0.08 -9.90
C PHE A 397 -15.98 0.24 -10.18
N ALA A 398 -16.77 0.49 -9.14
CA ALA A 398 -18.18 0.82 -9.26
C ALA A 398 -18.64 1.67 -8.07
N LEU A 399 -19.73 2.40 -8.27
CA LEU A 399 -20.48 3.07 -7.21
C LEU A 399 -21.97 2.78 -7.38
N ASP A 400 -22.63 2.51 -6.26
CA ASP A 400 -24.08 2.56 -6.10
C ASP A 400 -24.41 3.84 -5.33
N TYR A 401 -25.05 4.80 -5.99
CA TYR A 401 -25.40 6.08 -5.39
C TYR A 401 -26.34 5.91 -4.21
N THR A 402 -27.27 4.95 -4.28
CA THR A 402 -28.30 4.76 -3.25
C THR A 402 -27.70 4.36 -1.90
N GLN A 403 -26.55 3.68 -1.90
CA GLN A 403 -25.79 3.38 -0.68
C GLN A 403 -25.37 4.66 0.04
N PHE A 404 -24.76 5.61 -0.69
CA PHE A 404 -24.27 6.86 -0.11
C PHE A 404 -25.41 7.81 0.26
N GLU A 405 -26.48 7.84 -0.53
CA GLU A 405 -27.68 8.62 -0.20
C GLU A 405 -28.31 8.15 1.11
N GLY A 406 -28.36 6.83 1.33
CA GLY A 406 -28.85 6.23 2.57
C GLY A 406 -27.93 6.47 3.77
N GLU A 407 -26.63 6.29 3.60
CA GLU A 407 -25.64 6.39 4.69
C GLU A 407 -25.35 7.84 5.11
N PHE A 408 -25.27 8.77 4.15
CA PHE A 408 -24.90 10.16 4.39
C PHE A 408 -26.07 11.15 4.30
N GLY A 409 -27.25 10.70 3.89
CA GLY A 409 -28.44 11.56 3.81
C GLY A 409 -28.36 12.66 2.74
N ILE A 410 -27.64 12.39 1.65
CA ILE A 410 -27.46 13.32 0.53
C ILE A 410 -28.31 12.91 -0.68
N ASN A 411 -28.43 13.80 -1.67
CA ASN A 411 -28.72 13.42 -3.06
C ASN A 411 -27.39 13.36 -3.80
N PHE A 412 -26.97 12.17 -4.26
CA PHE A 412 -25.61 11.97 -4.75
C PHE A 412 -25.32 12.81 -5.99
N LYS A 413 -26.28 12.87 -6.92
CA LYS A 413 -26.11 13.61 -8.18
C LYS A 413 -26.07 15.11 -7.98
N GLU A 414 -26.88 15.62 -7.06
CA GLU A 414 -26.87 17.04 -6.71
C GLU A 414 -25.59 17.42 -5.96
N HIS A 415 -25.16 16.59 -5.00
CA HIS A 415 -23.96 16.85 -4.20
C HIS A 415 -22.67 16.80 -5.01
N PHE A 416 -22.57 15.85 -5.95
CA PHE A 416 -21.40 15.66 -6.82
C PHE A 416 -21.62 16.14 -8.26
N ALA A 417 -22.50 17.13 -8.48
CA ALA A 417 -22.89 17.57 -9.82
C ALA A 417 -21.69 17.95 -10.71
N ASP A 418 -20.73 18.71 -10.17
CA ASP A 418 -19.52 19.11 -10.90
C ASP A 418 -18.66 17.89 -11.27
N GLY A 419 -18.46 16.96 -10.33
CA GLY A 419 -17.68 15.75 -10.57
C GLY A 419 -18.33 14.81 -11.58
N ILE A 420 -19.67 14.69 -11.56
CA ILE A 420 -20.42 13.90 -12.55
C ILE A 420 -20.34 14.53 -13.94
N ALA A 421 -20.40 15.85 -14.05
CA ALA A 421 -20.21 16.54 -15.32
C ALA A 421 -18.82 16.29 -15.92
N ASP A 422 -17.78 16.24 -15.08
CA ASP A 422 -16.41 15.89 -15.51
C ASP A 422 -16.28 14.42 -16.00
N LEU A 423 -17.18 13.53 -15.58
CA LEU A 423 -17.21 12.14 -16.04
C LEU A 423 -17.83 11.96 -17.42
N ASP A 424 -18.59 12.93 -17.95
CA ASP A 424 -19.23 12.81 -19.27
C ASP A 424 -18.20 12.64 -20.40
N GLU A 425 -17.04 13.27 -20.29
CA GLU A 425 -15.95 13.09 -21.27
C GLU A 425 -15.36 11.68 -21.15
N MET A 426 -15.12 11.21 -19.93
CA MET A 426 -14.62 9.85 -19.67
C MET A 426 -15.60 8.77 -20.14
N ALA A 427 -16.90 9.03 -20.05
CA ALA A 427 -17.94 8.13 -20.57
C ALA A 427 -17.91 8.04 -22.11
N LYS A 428 -17.71 9.17 -22.80
CA LYS A 428 -17.54 9.20 -24.28
C LYS A 428 -16.31 8.44 -24.74
N ASP A 429 -15.26 8.44 -23.92
CA ASP A 429 -14.03 7.69 -24.16
C ASP A 429 -14.10 6.22 -23.68
N ASN A 430 -15.28 5.74 -23.26
CA ASN A 430 -15.51 4.37 -22.77
C ASN A 430 -14.65 3.99 -21.54
N LEU A 431 -14.33 4.97 -20.68
CA LEU A 431 -13.65 4.71 -19.41
C LEU A 431 -14.63 4.39 -18.28
N VAL A 432 -15.83 4.96 -18.34
CA VAL A 432 -16.89 4.74 -17.35
C VAL A 432 -18.24 4.60 -18.05
N GLU A 433 -19.13 3.82 -17.44
CA GLU A 433 -20.55 3.76 -17.77
C GLU A 433 -21.33 4.44 -16.65
N LEU A 434 -22.04 5.52 -16.99
CA LEU A 434 -22.91 6.24 -16.07
C LEU A 434 -24.32 5.67 -16.14
N ARG A 435 -24.90 5.34 -14.99
CA ARG A 435 -26.28 4.89 -14.83
C ARG A 435 -27.09 5.89 -14.03
N GLU A 436 -28.40 5.66 -13.94
CA GLU A 436 -29.26 6.51 -13.13
C GLU A 436 -28.95 6.41 -11.63
N ASP A 437 -28.57 5.22 -11.16
CA ASP A 437 -28.37 4.85 -9.76
C ASP A 437 -26.90 4.62 -9.40
N GLY A 438 -25.97 4.87 -10.32
CA GLY A 438 -24.57 4.57 -10.06
C GLY A 438 -23.65 4.77 -11.25
N LEU A 439 -22.42 4.29 -11.11
CA LEU A 439 -21.47 4.20 -12.22
C LEU A 439 -20.65 2.91 -12.15
N THR A 440 -20.09 2.51 -13.28
CA THR A 440 -19.09 1.42 -13.36
C THR A 440 -17.92 1.86 -14.20
N VAL A 441 -16.71 1.60 -13.72
CA VAL A 441 -15.47 1.82 -14.46
C VAL A 441 -15.26 0.66 -15.42
N LEU A 442 -15.21 0.98 -16.71
CA LEU A 442 -15.01 0.02 -17.79
C LEU A 442 -13.54 -0.42 -17.82
N PRO A 443 -13.20 -1.55 -18.47
CA PRO A 443 -11.85 -2.11 -18.45
C PRO A 443 -10.72 -1.10 -18.73
N ALA A 444 -10.82 -0.29 -19.79
CA ALA A 444 -9.83 0.75 -20.12
C ALA A 444 -9.70 1.84 -19.03
N GLY A 445 -10.79 2.11 -18.29
CA GLY A 445 -10.80 3.06 -17.18
C GLY A 445 -10.09 2.55 -15.92
N ARG A 446 -9.85 1.25 -15.79
CA ARG A 446 -9.24 0.67 -14.57
C ARG A 446 -7.79 1.09 -14.38
N LEU A 447 -7.02 1.23 -15.46
CA LEU A 447 -5.66 1.81 -15.36
C LEU A 447 -5.72 3.28 -14.95
N LEU A 448 -6.72 4.01 -15.45
CA LEU A 448 -6.95 5.43 -15.20
C LEU A 448 -7.84 5.68 -13.97
N ILE A 449 -7.97 4.72 -13.06
CA ILE A 449 -8.90 4.81 -11.93
C ILE A 449 -8.63 6.03 -11.03
N ARG A 450 -7.36 6.45 -10.92
CA ARG A 450 -6.99 7.67 -10.18
C ARG A 450 -7.62 8.91 -10.81
N ASN A 451 -7.65 8.99 -12.14
CA ASN A 451 -8.28 10.09 -12.86
C ASN A 451 -9.79 10.13 -12.64
N VAL A 452 -10.46 8.96 -12.64
CA VAL A 452 -11.88 8.85 -12.31
C VAL A 452 -12.14 9.29 -10.88
N ALA A 453 -11.30 8.87 -9.92
CA ALA A 453 -11.46 9.25 -8.52
C ALA A 453 -11.20 10.74 -8.24
N MET A 454 -10.31 11.38 -9.02
CA MET A 454 -9.96 12.80 -8.86
C MET A 454 -11.15 13.76 -8.99
N VAL A 455 -12.20 13.39 -9.73
CA VAL A 455 -13.39 14.25 -9.89
C VAL A 455 -14.18 14.41 -8.58
N PHE A 456 -13.97 13.50 -7.62
CA PHE A 456 -14.59 13.52 -6.29
C PHE A 456 -13.68 14.15 -5.22
N ASP A 457 -12.50 14.65 -5.58
CA ASP A 457 -11.54 15.25 -4.64
C ASP A 457 -11.74 16.76 -4.52
N GLU A 458 -12.21 17.18 -3.34
CA GLU A 458 -12.50 18.58 -3.07
C GLU A 458 -11.24 19.45 -3.01
N TYR A 459 -10.12 18.88 -2.56
CA TYR A 459 -8.87 19.61 -2.34
C TYR A 459 -8.13 19.92 -3.63
N LEU A 460 -8.32 19.11 -4.67
CA LEU A 460 -7.83 19.40 -6.02
C LEU A 460 -8.64 20.52 -6.68
N GLN A 461 -9.97 20.48 -6.56
CA GLN A 461 -10.86 21.50 -7.12
C GLN A 461 -10.62 22.88 -6.50
N LYS A 462 -10.38 22.92 -5.18
CA LYS A 462 -10.13 24.15 -4.42
C LYS A 462 -8.74 24.78 -4.63
N LYS A 463 -7.90 24.23 -5.52
CA LYS A 463 -6.52 24.71 -5.85
C LYS A 463 -5.81 25.34 -4.65
N LYS A 464 -5.49 24.54 -3.62
CA LYS A 464 -4.44 24.97 -2.68
C LYS A 464 -3.10 24.94 -3.42
N GLU A 465 -2.54 26.12 -3.67
CA GLU A 465 -1.17 26.27 -4.18
C GLU A 465 -0.20 25.46 -3.31
N GLY A 466 0.64 24.62 -3.94
CA GLY A 466 1.77 23.96 -3.28
C GLY A 466 1.81 22.43 -3.27
N SER A 467 0.79 21.72 -3.77
CA SER A 467 0.85 20.26 -3.89
C SER A 467 1.48 19.80 -5.21
N SER A 468 2.65 19.16 -5.12
CA SER A 468 3.30 18.48 -6.26
C SER A 468 2.90 17.01 -6.23
N PHE A 469 2.23 16.55 -7.28
CA PHE A 469 1.84 15.14 -7.45
C PHE A 469 2.62 14.50 -8.60
N SER A 470 2.87 13.19 -8.51
CA SER A 470 3.38 12.42 -9.64
C SER A 470 2.28 12.21 -10.69
N LYS A 471 2.69 11.85 -11.91
CA LYS A 471 1.78 11.36 -12.95
C LYS A 471 0.97 10.15 -12.49
N THR A 472 -0.25 9.99 -13.02
CA THR A 472 -1.19 8.93 -12.62
C THR A 472 -0.88 7.57 -13.24
N ILE A 473 -0.15 7.52 -14.35
CA ILE A 473 0.35 6.28 -14.99
C ILE A 473 1.87 6.23 -14.96
#